data_AF-A0A2V7QIB5-F1
#
_entry.id   AF-A0A2V7QIB5-F1
#
_cell.length_a   1.000
_cell.length_b   1.000
_cell.length_c   1.000
_cell.angle_alpha   90.00
_cell.angle_beta   90.00
_cell.angle_gamma   90.00
#
_symmetry.space_group_name_H-M   'P 1'
#
loop_
_entity.id
_entity.type
_entity.pdbx_description
1 polymer ?
#
loop_
_entity_poly.entity_id
_entity_poly.type
_entity_poly.pdbx_seq_one_letter_code
_entity_poly.pdbx_strand_id
1 'polypeptide(L)'
;MAPAPRPCVRGKFLFVGDTKLRIRGVTYGAFAPDAQGREYHDLEVIERDFALMAAAGINAVRIPHTMPPRALLDLAAACGLHVMVGLSAEQYIGFLIDRRRDAPDIAELVRAKVRSCAGHPALLCYALGNEIPAPMARWLGRRKVERYLERLYRVVKEADPDGLVTYVNYPTTEYLRLPFLDLLCFNVYLESQERFDAYLARLQN
;
A
#
# COMPACT_ATOMS: atom_id res chain seq x y z
N MET A 1 21.06 20.33 -2.08
CA MET A 1 20.32 19.55 -3.10
C MET A 1 18.84 19.65 -2.77
N ALA A 2 17.98 20.00 -3.73
CA ALA A 2 16.53 19.96 -3.50
C ALA A 2 16.10 18.50 -3.21
N PRO A 3 15.11 18.26 -2.33
CA PRO A 3 14.60 16.92 -2.11
C PRO A 3 14.08 16.33 -3.43
N ALA A 4 14.36 15.05 -3.68
CA ALA A 4 13.86 14.37 -4.86
C ALA A 4 12.32 14.43 -4.88
N PRO A 5 11.68 14.74 -6.03
CA PRO A 5 10.23 14.88 -6.09
C PRO A 5 9.56 13.56 -5.76
N ARG A 6 8.47 13.62 -4.97
CA ARG A 6 7.66 12.46 -4.61
C ARG A 6 6.63 12.13 -5.69
N PRO A 7 6.18 10.88 -5.78
CA PRO A 7 5.04 10.51 -6.62
C PRO A 7 3.79 11.31 -6.27
N CYS A 8 3.08 11.80 -7.28
CA CYS A 8 1.81 12.51 -7.15
C CYS A 8 0.79 12.02 -8.21
N VAL A 9 -0.49 12.28 -7.96
CA VAL A 9 -1.58 11.94 -8.89
C VAL A 9 -1.94 13.17 -9.72
N ARG A 10 -2.02 13.01 -11.05
CA ARG A 10 -2.57 14.01 -11.99
C ARG A 10 -3.60 13.33 -12.89
N GLY A 11 -4.88 13.51 -12.57
CA GLY A 11 -5.97 12.80 -13.24
C GLY A 11 -5.88 11.28 -13.03
N LYS A 12 -5.85 10.49 -14.11
CA LYS A 12 -5.75 9.01 -14.06
C LYS A 12 -4.30 8.49 -13.97
N PHE A 13 -3.30 9.35 -13.79
CA PHE A 13 -1.90 8.99 -13.93
C PHE A 13 -1.05 9.42 -12.73
N LEU A 14 0.04 8.67 -12.51
CA LEU A 14 1.07 9.00 -11.52
C LEU A 14 2.21 9.77 -12.19
N PHE A 15 2.82 10.68 -11.44
CA PHE A 15 3.94 11.52 -11.88
C PHE A 15 5.00 11.65 -10.79
N VAL A 16 6.25 11.74 -11.20
CA VAL A 16 7.39 12.14 -10.35
C VAL A 16 8.00 13.38 -11.01
N GLY A 17 7.86 14.53 -10.36
CA GLY A 17 8.12 15.82 -11.01
C GLY A 17 7.21 16.00 -12.23
N ASP A 18 7.80 16.18 -13.40
CA ASP A 18 7.06 16.32 -14.67
C ASP A 18 7.05 15.04 -15.52
N THR A 19 7.64 13.97 -15.01
CA THR A 19 7.70 12.68 -15.70
C THR A 19 6.56 11.78 -15.27
N LYS A 20 5.80 11.27 -16.24
CA LYS A 20 4.76 10.27 -15.99
C LYS A 20 5.37 8.96 -15.49
N LEU A 21 4.92 8.49 -14.34
CA LEU A 21 5.36 7.24 -13.73
C LEU A 21 4.43 6.09 -14.14
N ARG A 22 4.94 5.16 -14.96
CA ARG A 22 4.28 3.88 -15.24
C ARG A 22 4.84 2.81 -14.31
N ILE A 23 3.99 2.23 -13.48
CA ILE A 23 4.40 1.23 -12.50
C ILE A 23 4.65 -0.12 -13.18
N ARG A 24 5.84 -0.67 -12.96
CA ARG A 24 6.26 -2.04 -13.27
C ARG A 24 6.72 -2.64 -11.95
N GLY A 25 5.75 -3.14 -11.21
CA GLY A 25 5.93 -3.52 -9.81
C GLY A 25 5.96 -5.02 -9.59
N VAL A 26 6.67 -5.45 -8.56
CA VAL A 26 6.62 -6.82 -8.01
C VAL A 26 6.33 -6.78 -6.52
N THR A 27 5.78 -7.86 -5.97
CA THR A 27 5.70 -8.02 -4.52
C THR A 27 7.07 -8.44 -3.98
N TYR A 28 7.51 -7.83 -2.88
CA TYR A 28 8.75 -8.18 -2.20
C TYR A 28 8.42 -8.65 -0.78
N GLY A 29 8.65 -9.93 -0.51
CA GLY A 29 8.20 -10.61 0.70
C GLY A 29 6.82 -11.29 0.55
N ALA A 30 6.23 -11.84 1.61
CA ALA A 30 6.79 -11.92 2.97
C ALA A 30 7.99 -12.87 3.06
N PHE A 31 8.95 -12.54 3.93
CA PHE A 31 10.14 -13.38 4.17
C PHE A 31 10.07 -14.05 5.54
N ALA A 32 10.89 -15.08 5.73
CA ALA A 32 11.08 -15.66 7.06
C ALA A 32 11.71 -14.60 7.97
N PRO A 33 11.12 -14.27 9.13
CA PRO A 33 11.69 -13.29 10.04
C PRO A 33 12.91 -13.84 10.78
N ASP A 34 13.80 -12.93 11.19
CA ASP A 34 14.91 -13.27 12.08
C ASP A 34 14.44 -13.55 13.53
N ALA A 35 15.40 -13.84 14.42
CA ALA A 35 15.13 -14.09 15.83
C ALA A 35 14.47 -12.90 16.58
N GLN A 36 14.48 -11.70 15.99
CA GLN A 36 13.83 -10.49 16.51
C GLN A 36 12.49 -10.20 15.81
N GLY A 37 12.01 -11.10 14.94
CA GLY A 37 10.75 -10.94 14.22
C GLY A 37 10.82 -10.02 13.00
N ARG A 38 12.02 -9.64 12.53
CA ARG A 38 12.20 -8.72 11.40
C ARG A 38 12.28 -9.50 10.10
N GLU A 39 11.41 -9.21 9.14
CA GLU A 39 11.44 -9.83 7.80
C GLU A 39 12.53 -9.23 6.88
N TYR A 40 12.79 -7.93 7.01
CA TYR A 40 13.71 -7.18 6.14
C TYR A 40 14.98 -6.81 6.92
N HIS A 41 15.79 -7.81 7.26
CA HIS A 41 16.96 -7.64 8.13
C HIS A 41 18.30 -7.67 7.37
N ASP A 42 18.38 -8.38 6.24
CA ASP A 42 19.60 -8.52 5.45
C ASP A 42 19.67 -7.45 4.36
N LEU A 43 20.29 -6.32 4.68
CA LEU A 43 20.37 -5.17 3.77
C LEU A 43 21.21 -5.45 2.53
N GLU A 44 22.21 -6.33 2.61
CA GLU A 44 23.07 -6.70 1.47
C GLU A 44 22.28 -7.51 0.45
N VAL A 45 21.46 -8.45 0.92
CA VAL A 45 20.54 -9.21 0.07
C VAL A 45 19.49 -8.28 -0.54
N ILE A 46 18.89 -7.38 0.25
CA ILE A 46 17.89 -6.42 -0.23
C ILE A 46 18.46 -5.51 -1.32
N GLU A 47 19.67 -4.97 -1.11
CA GLU A 47 20.34 -4.14 -2.10
C GLU A 47 20.59 -4.90 -3.41
N ARG A 48 21.09 -6.13 -3.32
CA ARG A 48 21.31 -6.99 -4.49
C ARG A 48 20.02 -7.29 -5.24
N ASP A 49 18.95 -7.65 -4.51
CA ASP A 49 17.65 -7.94 -5.11
C ASP A 49 17.09 -6.70 -5.83
N PHE A 50 17.19 -5.53 -5.20
CA PHE A 50 16.73 -4.26 -5.80
C PHE A 50 17.55 -3.87 -7.03
N ALA A 51 18.87 -4.08 -7.01
CA ALA A 51 19.71 -3.86 -8.18
C ALA A 51 19.32 -4.79 -9.34
N LEU A 52 19.06 -6.07 -9.07
CA LEU A 52 18.60 -7.03 -10.08
C LEU A 52 17.22 -6.67 -10.64
N MET A 53 16.29 -6.23 -9.78
CA MET A 53 14.97 -5.74 -10.19
C MET A 53 15.08 -4.52 -11.11
N ALA A 54 15.88 -3.52 -10.72
CA ALA A 54 16.12 -2.33 -11.53
C ALA A 54 16.73 -2.68 -12.90
N ALA A 55 17.72 -3.59 -12.92
CA ALA A 55 18.33 -4.08 -14.17
C ALA A 55 17.31 -4.82 -15.07
N ALA A 56 16.32 -5.51 -14.48
CA ALA A 56 15.21 -6.13 -15.21
C ALA A 56 14.09 -5.15 -15.62
N GLY A 57 14.23 -3.87 -15.30
CA GLY A 57 13.25 -2.82 -15.63
C GLY A 57 12.06 -2.74 -14.67
N ILE A 58 12.09 -3.44 -13.53
CA ILE A 58 11.16 -3.19 -12.42
C ILE A 58 11.49 -1.81 -11.83
N ASN A 59 10.45 -1.05 -11.45
CA ASN A 59 10.60 0.27 -10.85
C ASN A 59 9.79 0.47 -9.57
N ALA A 60 9.10 -0.57 -9.11
CA ALA A 60 8.38 -0.53 -7.87
C ALA A 60 8.37 -1.88 -7.16
N VAL A 61 8.33 -1.85 -5.83
CA VAL A 61 8.14 -3.02 -4.99
C VAL A 61 6.94 -2.79 -4.07
N ARG A 62 6.17 -3.84 -3.82
CA ARG A 62 5.07 -3.84 -2.87
C ARG A 62 5.44 -4.67 -1.66
N ILE A 63 5.34 -4.06 -0.48
CA ILE A 63 5.53 -4.70 0.82
C ILE A 63 4.15 -4.79 1.48
N PRO A 64 3.48 -5.95 1.46
CA PRO A 64 2.04 -6.01 1.69
C PRO A 64 1.62 -5.93 3.16
N HIS A 65 2.41 -6.48 4.10
CA HIS A 65 1.93 -6.72 5.47
C HIS A 65 2.86 -6.27 6.61
N THR A 66 4.15 -6.09 6.34
CA THR A 66 5.16 -5.79 7.37
C THR A 66 5.78 -4.43 7.09
N MET A 67 5.98 -3.62 8.13
CA MET A 67 6.57 -2.30 7.94
C MET A 67 8.05 -2.43 7.57
N PRO A 68 8.48 -1.90 6.42
CA PRO A 68 9.89 -1.92 6.07
C PRO A 68 10.70 -0.99 6.98
N PRO A 69 11.94 -1.35 7.32
CA PRO A 69 12.87 -0.39 7.92
C PRO A 69 13.14 0.75 6.93
N ARG A 70 13.42 1.95 7.45
CA ARG A 70 13.72 3.12 6.60
C ARG A 70 14.90 2.87 5.66
N ALA A 71 15.90 2.11 6.12
CA ALA A 71 17.04 1.66 5.32
C ALA A 71 16.64 0.91 4.03
N LEU A 72 15.55 0.14 4.04
CA LEU A 72 15.04 -0.49 2.82
C LEU A 72 14.56 0.56 1.82
N LEU A 73 13.91 1.64 2.28
CA LEU A 73 13.49 2.72 1.41
C LEU A 73 14.70 3.50 0.86
N ASP A 74 15.75 3.67 1.67
CA ASP A 74 17.01 4.28 1.23
C ASP A 74 17.65 3.47 0.09
N LEU A 75 17.71 2.14 0.23
CA LEU A 75 18.18 1.22 -0.82
C LEU A 75 17.30 1.28 -2.08
N ALA A 76 15.97 1.30 -1.91
CA ALA A 76 15.06 1.47 -3.04
C ALA A 76 15.31 2.79 -3.77
N ALA A 77 15.51 3.90 -3.06
CA ALA A 77 15.86 5.19 -3.67
C ALA A 77 17.19 5.10 -4.45
N ALA A 78 18.21 4.46 -3.88
CA ALA A 78 19.51 4.28 -4.52
C ALA A 78 19.42 3.46 -5.82
N CYS A 79 18.53 2.46 -5.86
CA CYS A 79 18.27 1.65 -7.06
C CYS A 79 17.22 2.25 -8.01
N GLY A 80 16.66 3.43 -7.71
CA GLY A 80 15.61 4.05 -8.52
C GLY A 80 14.25 3.33 -8.47
N LEU A 81 14.00 2.57 -7.40
CA LEU A 81 12.74 1.89 -7.14
C LEU A 81 11.83 2.72 -6.23
N HIS A 82 10.52 2.54 -6.41
CA HIS A 82 9.51 3.05 -5.49
C HIS A 82 8.90 1.94 -4.63
N VAL A 83 8.48 2.25 -3.40
CA VAL A 83 7.96 1.26 -2.43
C VAL A 83 6.51 1.56 -2.10
N MET A 84 5.61 0.61 -2.34
CA MET A 84 4.24 0.61 -1.80
C MET A 84 4.25 -0.10 -0.44
N VAL A 85 3.89 0.61 0.62
CA VAL A 85 3.95 0.11 2.01
C VAL A 85 2.56 -0.22 2.54
N GLY A 86 2.35 -1.46 2.98
CA GLY A 86 1.13 -1.92 3.63
C GLY A 86 1.04 -1.51 5.09
N LEU A 87 -0.13 -0.99 5.49
CA LEU A 87 -0.43 -0.59 6.87
C LEU A 87 -1.24 -1.66 7.63
N SER A 88 -1.68 -2.71 6.93
CA SER A 88 -2.37 -3.89 7.44
C SER A 88 -3.67 -3.58 8.22
N ALA A 89 -4.45 -2.61 7.77
CA ALA A 89 -5.73 -2.22 8.38
C ALA A 89 -6.73 -3.38 8.51
N GLU A 90 -6.68 -4.37 7.62
CA GLU A 90 -7.52 -5.56 7.66
C GLU A 90 -7.35 -6.35 8.97
N GLN A 91 -6.16 -6.32 9.59
CA GLN A 91 -5.88 -7.03 10.83
C GLN A 91 -6.67 -6.48 12.02
N TYR A 92 -7.03 -5.19 11.97
CA TYR A 92 -7.73 -4.52 13.07
C TYR A 92 -9.25 -4.42 12.86
N ILE A 93 -9.77 -4.92 11.74
CA ILE A 93 -11.18 -4.72 11.40
C ILE A 93 -12.13 -5.43 12.38
N GLY A 94 -11.68 -6.52 13.02
CA GLY A 94 -12.44 -7.24 14.05
C GLY A 94 -12.81 -6.35 15.25
N PHE A 95 -12.00 -5.33 15.57
CA PHE A 95 -12.30 -4.39 16.66
C PHE A 95 -13.48 -3.46 16.35
N LEU A 96 -13.99 -3.44 15.11
CA LEU A 96 -15.26 -2.76 14.80
C LEU A 96 -16.48 -3.52 15.34
N ILE A 97 -16.31 -4.82 15.62
CA ILE A 97 -17.33 -5.70 16.20
C ILE A 97 -17.33 -5.55 17.71
N ASP A 98 -16.14 -5.75 18.29
CA ASP A 98 -15.92 -5.78 19.72
C ASP A 98 -15.61 -4.37 20.23
N ARG A 99 -16.65 -3.66 20.73
CA ARG A 99 -16.50 -2.38 21.45
C ARG A 99 -15.91 -2.55 22.86
N ARG A 100 -15.00 -3.50 23.03
CA ARG A 100 -14.38 -3.75 24.32
C ARG A 100 -13.47 -2.58 24.70
N ARG A 101 -13.35 -2.34 26.00
CA ARG A 101 -12.57 -1.24 26.58
C ARG A 101 -11.05 -1.37 26.35
N ASP A 102 -10.60 -2.55 25.88
CA ASP A 102 -9.20 -2.92 25.61
C ASP A 102 -8.83 -2.88 24.11
N ALA A 103 -9.71 -2.41 23.22
CA ALA A 103 -9.36 -2.24 21.82
C ALA A 103 -8.16 -1.29 21.68
N PRO A 104 -7.12 -1.65 20.89
CA PRO A 104 -5.95 -0.80 20.72
C PRO A 104 -6.33 0.51 20.01
N ASP A 105 -5.53 1.55 20.21
CA ASP A 105 -5.66 2.76 19.41
C ASP A 105 -5.13 2.52 17.99
N ILE A 106 -6.03 2.03 17.12
CA ILE A 106 -5.72 1.73 15.71
C ILE A 106 -5.20 2.98 14.98
N ALA A 107 -5.70 4.17 15.33
CA ALA A 107 -5.27 5.41 14.69
C ALA A 107 -3.80 5.72 15.07
N GLU A 108 -3.43 5.58 16.33
CA GLU A 108 -2.05 5.77 16.76
C GLU A 108 -1.11 4.69 16.20
N LEU A 109 -1.54 3.42 16.13
CA LEU A 109 -0.77 2.35 15.48
C LEU A 109 -0.48 2.68 14.01
N VAL A 110 -1.49 3.08 13.25
CA VAL A 110 -1.31 3.48 11.84
C VAL A 110 -0.45 4.73 11.74
N ARG A 111 -0.64 5.74 12.61
CA ARG A 111 0.18 6.95 12.64
C ARG A 111 1.65 6.64 12.90
N ALA A 112 1.95 5.74 13.82
CA ALA A 112 3.32 5.29 14.11
C ALA A 112 3.96 4.63 12.88
N LYS A 113 3.22 3.75 12.19
CA LYS A 113 3.67 3.14 10.92
C LYS A 113 3.93 4.20 9.84
N VAL A 114 3.05 5.18 9.67
CA VAL A 114 3.23 6.26 8.68
C VAL A 114 4.49 7.07 8.99
N ARG A 115 4.68 7.48 10.24
CA ARG A 115 5.84 8.28 10.67
C ARG A 115 7.18 7.61 10.42
N SER A 116 7.25 6.27 10.36
CA SER A 116 8.53 5.58 10.13
C SER A 116 9.07 5.74 8.70
N CYS A 117 8.21 6.07 7.73
CA CYS A 117 8.58 6.23 6.32
C CYS A 117 8.05 7.51 5.65
N ALA A 118 7.34 8.37 6.39
CA ALA A 118 6.80 9.64 5.91
C ALA A 118 7.87 10.52 5.27
N GLY A 119 7.50 11.16 4.16
CA GLY A 119 8.38 12.07 3.41
C GLY A 119 9.51 11.40 2.64
N HIS A 120 9.63 10.06 2.67
CA HIS A 120 10.71 9.37 1.96
C HIS A 120 10.52 9.45 0.43
N PRO A 121 11.55 9.80 -0.37
CA PRO A 121 11.41 9.95 -1.81
C PRO A 121 11.08 8.65 -2.56
N ALA A 122 11.60 7.51 -2.09
CA ALA A 122 11.22 6.20 -2.63
C ALA A 122 9.79 5.77 -2.30
N LEU A 123 9.07 6.43 -1.39
CA LEU A 123 7.72 6.00 -1.04
C LEU A 123 6.75 6.25 -2.21
N LEU A 124 6.18 5.18 -2.76
CA LEU A 124 5.16 5.26 -3.80
C LEU A 124 3.84 5.74 -3.22
N CYS A 125 3.32 4.96 -2.28
CA CYS A 125 2.05 5.19 -1.60
C CYS A 125 1.93 4.26 -0.39
N TYR A 126 1.00 4.61 0.51
CA TYR A 126 0.52 3.76 1.58
C TYR A 126 -0.66 2.92 1.10
N ALA A 127 -0.59 1.61 1.27
CA ALA A 127 -1.76 0.74 1.18
C ALA A 127 -2.38 0.59 2.57
N LEU A 128 -3.58 1.13 2.77
CA LEU A 128 -4.29 1.06 4.05
C LEU A 128 -4.39 -0.38 4.54
N GLY A 129 -4.71 -1.30 3.64
CA GLY A 129 -4.77 -2.72 3.91
C GLY A 129 -4.86 -3.53 2.63
N ASN A 130 -4.81 -4.84 2.80
CA ASN A 130 -5.01 -5.83 1.75
C ASN A 130 -6.27 -6.63 2.03
N GLU A 131 -7.27 -6.51 1.15
CA GLU A 131 -8.44 -7.38 1.08
C GLU A 131 -9.11 -7.70 2.43
N ILE A 132 -10.00 -6.82 2.87
CA ILE A 132 -10.96 -7.17 3.91
C ILE A 132 -11.79 -8.37 3.40
N PRO A 133 -11.82 -9.51 4.13
CA PRO A 133 -12.53 -10.70 3.67
C PRO A 133 -13.99 -10.40 3.35
N ALA A 134 -14.47 -10.87 2.19
CA ALA A 134 -15.83 -10.59 1.74
C ALA A 134 -16.93 -10.95 2.76
N PRO A 135 -16.85 -12.09 3.50
CA PRO A 135 -17.81 -12.38 4.57
C PRO A 135 -17.82 -11.30 5.66
N MET A 136 -16.64 -10.81 6.05
CA MET A 136 -16.49 -9.75 7.06
C MET A 136 -17.05 -8.42 6.56
N ALA A 137 -16.73 -8.04 5.32
CA ALA A 137 -17.26 -6.82 4.71
C ALA A 137 -18.79 -6.84 4.60
N ARG A 138 -19.38 -7.99 4.24
CA ARG A 138 -20.83 -8.19 4.19
C ARG A 138 -21.46 -8.12 5.57
N TRP A 139 -20.86 -8.75 6.58
CA TRP A 139 -21.36 -8.77 7.94
C TRP A 139 -21.34 -7.37 8.58
N LEU A 140 -20.21 -6.66 8.48
CA LEU A 140 -20.07 -5.28 8.97
C LEU A 140 -20.99 -4.31 8.21
N GLY A 141 -21.18 -4.58 6.92
CA GLY A 141 -21.90 -3.75 6.00
C GLY A 141 -21.02 -2.65 5.38
N ARG A 142 -21.29 -2.37 4.11
CA ARG A 142 -20.57 -1.42 3.25
C ARG A 142 -20.18 -0.12 3.96
N ARG A 143 -21.17 0.59 4.54
CA ARG A 143 -20.95 1.93 5.14
C ARG A 143 -19.99 1.91 6.32
N LYS A 144 -19.93 0.82 7.10
CA LYS A 144 -19.00 0.74 8.25
C LYS A 144 -17.57 0.55 7.75
N VAL A 145 -17.38 -0.29 6.74
CA VAL A 145 -16.08 -0.53 6.11
C VAL A 145 -15.56 0.74 5.43
N GLU A 146 -16.39 1.42 4.65
CA GLU A 146 -16.03 2.69 3.99
C GLU A 146 -15.57 3.75 5.00
N ARG A 147 -16.33 3.95 6.09
CA ARG A 147 -15.95 4.90 7.15
C ARG A 147 -14.68 4.51 7.90
N TYR A 148 -14.46 3.21 8.10
CA TYR A 148 -13.24 2.70 8.72
C TYR A 148 -12.01 3.06 7.87
N LEU A 149 -12.07 2.74 6.58
CA LEU A 149 -11.01 3.08 5.63
C LEU A 149 -10.81 4.59 5.50
N GLU A 150 -11.90 5.37 5.46
CA GLU A 150 -11.83 6.84 5.40
C GLU A 150 -11.15 7.43 6.65
N ARG A 151 -11.45 6.90 7.83
CA ARG A 151 -10.78 7.33 9.07
C ARG A 151 -9.28 7.08 8.99
N LEU A 152 -8.85 5.92 8.51
CA LEU A 152 -7.42 5.61 8.38
C LEU A 152 -6.75 6.46 7.30
N TYR A 153 -7.43 6.72 6.19
CA TYR A 153 -6.96 7.67 5.18
C TYR A 153 -6.65 9.05 5.79
N ARG A 154 -7.56 9.58 6.62
CA ARG A 154 -7.33 10.87 7.30
C ARG A 154 -6.12 10.82 8.24
N VAL A 155 -5.95 9.74 8.99
CA VAL A 155 -4.75 9.54 9.84
C VAL A 155 -3.47 9.57 9.01
N VAL A 156 -3.46 8.95 7.83
CA VAL A 156 -2.30 9.01 6.93
C VAL A 156 -2.06 10.44 6.46
N LYS A 157 -3.10 11.14 5.99
CA LYS A 157 -2.96 12.53 5.50
C LYS A 157 -2.59 13.54 6.58
N GLU A 158 -2.99 13.33 7.82
CA GLU A 158 -2.55 14.14 8.97
C GLU A 158 -1.05 13.96 9.24
N ALA A 159 -0.52 12.74 9.06
CA ALA A 159 0.87 12.42 9.36
C ALA A 159 1.83 12.64 8.16
N ASP A 160 1.33 12.48 6.94
CA ASP A 160 2.04 12.71 5.68
C ASP A 160 1.07 13.28 4.61
N PRO A 161 0.89 14.62 4.56
CA PRO A 161 -0.07 15.26 3.66
C PRO A 161 0.14 14.95 2.17
N ASP A 162 1.40 14.81 1.75
CA ASP A 162 1.78 14.55 0.36
C ASP A 162 1.83 13.04 0.04
N GLY A 163 1.67 12.17 1.04
CA GLY A 163 1.67 10.73 0.86
C GLY A 163 0.45 10.25 0.10
N LEU A 164 0.65 9.55 -1.02
CA LEU A 164 -0.43 8.89 -1.75
C LEU A 164 -0.98 7.71 -0.93
N VAL A 165 -2.29 7.49 -1.00
CA VAL A 165 -2.99 6.46 -0.24
C VAL A 165 -3.89 5.64 -1.16
N THR A 166 -3.79 4.32 -1.00
CA THR A 166 -4.63 3.34 -1.67
C THR A 166 -5.20 2.35 -0.65
N TYR A 167 -6.15 1.54 -1.09
CA TYR A 167 -6.56 0.31 -0.43
C TYR A 167 -6.54 -0.79 -1.49
N VAL A 168 -5.85 -1.89 -1.20
CA VAL A 168 -5.74 -3.00 -2.14
C VAL A 168 -6.98 -3.86 -2.00
N ASN A 169 -7.91 -3.66 -2.93
CA ASN A 169 -9.21 -4.29 -2.95
C ASN A 169 -9.19 -5.61 -3.73
N TYR A 170 -10.29 -6.36 -3.65
CA TYR A 170 -10.54 -7.57 -4.42
C TYR A 170 -11.88 -7.46 -5.15
N PRO A 171 -12.11 -8.15 -6.29
CA PRO A 171 -13.37 -8.08 -7.03
C PRO A 171 -14.61 -8.37 -6.18
N THR A 172 -14.50 -9.25 -5.18
CA THR A 172 -15.63 -9.60 -4.30
C THR A 172 -16.08 -8.45 -3.38
N THR A 173 -15.26 -7.41 -3.23
CA THR A 173 -15.53 -6.19 -2.46
C THR A 173 -15.42 -4.92 -3.32
N GLU A 174 -15.53 -5.04 -4.66
CA GLU A 174 -15.55 -3.90 -5.60
C GLU A 174 -16.68 -2.89 -5.31
N TYR A 175 -17.78 -3.35 -4.72
CA TYR A 175 -18.94 -2.52 -4.39
C TYR A 175 -18.67 -1.44 -3.31
N LEU A 176 -17.50 -1.47 -2.65
CA LEU A 176 -17.07 -0.42 -1.73
C LEU A 176 -16.77 0.87 -2.51
N ARG A 177 -17.40 1.98 -2.12
CA ARG A 177 -17.18 3.29 -2.72
C ARG A 177 -16.15 4.05 -1.89
N LEU A 178 -14.93 4.18 -2.42
CA LEU A 178 -13.78 4.75 -1.73
C LEU A 178 -13.24 6.00 -2.46
N PRO A 179 -14.05 7.06 -2.67
CA PRO A 179 -13.68 8.21 -3.50
C PRO A 179 -12.57 9.09 -2.90
N PHE A 180 -12.25 8.89 -1.62
CA PHE A 180 -11.19 9.62 -0.93
C PHE A 180 -9.79 9.09 -1.22
N LEU A 181 -9.65 7.91 -1.81
CA LEU A 181 -8.33 7.35 -2.13
C LEU A 181 -7.69 8.11 -3.30
N ASP A 182 -6.36 8.25 -3.26
CA ASP A 182 -5.62 8.92 -4.33
C ASP A 182 -5.50 8.03 -5.57
N LEU A 183 -5.49 6.70 -5.38
CA LEU A 183 -5.48 5.71 -6.45
C LEU A 183 -6.21 4.43 -6.02
N LEU A 184 -6.73 3.68 -6.99
CA LEU A 184 -7.40 2.41 -6.77
C LEU A 184 -6.44 1.25 -7.09
N CYS A 185 -6.41 0.24 -6.22
CA CYS A 185 -5.66 -1.00 -6.43
C CYS A 185 -6.59 -2.21 -6.28
N PHE A 186 -6.44 -3.18 -7.17
CA PHE A 186 -7.18 -4.44 -7.13
C PHE A 186 -6.21 -5.61 -7.33
N ASN A 187 -6.28 -6.61 -6.47
CA ASN A 187 -5.69 -7.92 -6.77
C ASN A 187 -6.69 -8.68 -7.65
N VAL A 188 -6.25 -9.17 -8.81
CA VAL A 188 -7.13 -9.83 -9.78
C VAL A 188 -6.46 -11.12 -10.22
N TYR A 189 -7.10 -12.24 -9.91
CA TYR A 189 -6.67 -13.58 -10.32
C TYR A 189 -7.78 -14.20 -11.16
N LEU A 190 -7.73 -13.95 -12.48
CA LEU A 190 -8.69 -14.50 -13.44
C LEU A 190 -7.96 -15.46 -14.37
N GLU A 191 -8.47 -16.68 -14.47
CA GLU A 191 -7.85 -17.79 -15.22
C GLU A 191 -8.02 -17.67 -16.74
N SER A 192 -8.74 -16.65 -17.22
CA SER A 192 -8.97 -16.40 -18.65
C SER A 192 -8.62 -14.96 -18.98
N GLN A 193 -7.84 -14.79 -20.06
CA GLN A 193 -7.46 -13.48 -20.59
C GLN A 193 -8.69 -12.63 -20.95
N GLU A 194 -9.70 -13.21 -21.59
CA GLU A 194 -10.92 -12.51 -21.97
C GLU A 194 -11.64 -11.92 -20.75
N ARG A 195 -11.76 -12.71 -19.68
CA ARG A 195 -12.38 -12.25 -18.42
C ARG A 195 -11.54 -11.16 -17.74
N PHE A 196 -10.22 -11.29 -17.80
CA PHE A 196 -9.29 -10.30 -17.28
C PHE A 196 -9.41 -8.96 -18.01
N ASP A 197 -9.38 -8.97 -19.34
CA ASP A 197 -9.49 -7.78 -20.18
C ASP A 197 -10.84 -7.06 -19.98
N ALA A 198 -11.93 -7.82 -19.93
CA ALA A 198 -13.26 -7.27 -19.64
C ALA A 198 -13.34 -6.62 -18.24
N TYR A 199 -12.73 -7.25 -17.23
CA TYR A 199 -12.69 -6.71 -15.87
C TYR A 199 -11.83 -5.43 -15.80
N LEU A 200 -10.68 -5.41 -16.47
CA LEU A 200 -9.84 -4.21 -16.55
C LEU A 200 -10.56 -3.03 -17.23
N ALA A 201 -11.29 -3.28 -18.32
CA ALA A 201 -12.07 -2.26 -19.00
C ALA A 201 -13.14 -1.67 -18.07
N ARG A 202 -13.81 -2.52 -17.28
CA ARG A 202 -14.78 -2.10 -16.27
C ARG A 202 -14.16 -1.20 -15.20
N LEU A 203 -12.95 -1.49 -14.72
CA LEU A 203 -12.27 -0.66 -13.71
C LEU A 203 -11.86 0.73 -14.22
N GLN A 204 -11.77 0.93 -15.54
CA GLN A 204 -11.38 2.20 -16.15
C GLN A 204 -12.56 3.14 -16.47
N ASN A 205 -13.77 2.59 -16.43
CA ASN A 205 -15.05 3.27 -16.72
C ASN A 205 -15.68 3.85 -15.44
#